data_AF-S8EBB0-F1
#
_entry.id   AF-S8EBB0-F1
#
_cell.length_a   1.000
_cell.length_b   1.000
_cell.length_c   1.000
_cell.angle_alpha   90.00
_cell.angle_beta   90.00
_cell.angle_gamma   90.00
#
_symmetry.space_group_name_H-M   'P 1'
#
loop_
_entity.id
_entity.type
_entity.pdbx_description
1 polymer ?
#
loop_
_entity_poly.entity_id
_entity_poly.type
_entity_poly.pdbx_seq_one_letter_code
_entity_poly.pdbx_strand_id
1 'polypeptide(L)'
;MNVGGSYPAWTILSGAPASASTSYSSVTSKAATGSAPRTKQSRITKEGYRLVDELYQSNPYPTRDQKNETLTKIQALPGCGHYTYVNLNSRLHGHRKRDAETGIANSGGLRKDKYIARDATTTAQILYPTLLNDKNTIPYLVILWKEAPCPTSTQIKLWAKQLKVQESDIRAWMELELDNQRQSTNRVATTQLPTPASSCSPEPASPITPTSPSYPVLPPFASLDAKPVSRAPLANKPSGAFLSREQFQDLAEKVHVARTTSEAMLLSSEDAVKALDEHSERMLAFIQRYERGEYATLGMSPQLLGGASVSMPLKAEPSSPI
;
A
#
# COMPACT_ATOMS: atom_id res chain seq x y z
N MET A 1 25.27 -18.58 47.74
CA MET A 1 24.31 -17.50 48.05
C MET A 1 23.23 -17.57 46.99
N ASN A 2 22.04 -18.01 47.39
CA ASN A 2 20.95 -18.43 46.51
C ASN A 2 19.79 -17.45 46.74
N VAL A 3 19.36 -16.74 45.70
CA VAL A 3 18.30 -15.72 45.82
C VAL A 3 17.09 -16.22 45.05
N GLY A 4 16.10 -16.71 45.79
CA GLY A 4 14.82 -17.21 45.26
C GLY A 4 13.90 -16.05 44.86
N GLY A 5 13.44 -16.08 43.62
CA GLY A 5 12.40 -15.20 43.09
C GLY A 5 11.02 -15.84 43.24
N SER A 6 10.22 -15.27 44.12
CA SER A 6 8.80 -15.58 44.33
C SER A 6 7.95 -15.00 43.20
N TYR A 7 7.22 -15.85 42.47
CA TYR A 7 6.24 -15.41 41.48
C TYR A 7 4.85 -15.30 42.13
N PRO A 8 4.07 -14.23 41.89
CA PRO A 8 2.70 -14.15 42.38
C PRO A 8 1.80 -15.10 41.60
N ALA A 9 1.07 -15.92 42.35
CA ALA A 9 -0.02 -16.76 41.87
C ALA A 9 -1.19 -15.88 41.42
N TRP A 10 -1.67 -16.10 40.20
CA TRP A 10 -2.88 -15.45 39.70
C TRP A 10 -4.06 -16.36 40.04
N THR A 11 -4.88 -15.90 40.96
CA THR A 11 -6.10 -16.56 41.44
C THR A 11 -7.09 -16.72 40.30
N ILE A 12 -7.45 -17.96 40.00
CA ILE A 12 -8.53 -18.31 39.05
C ILE A 12 -9.86 -18.01 39.75
N LEU A 13 -10.59 -17.00 39.29
CA LEU A 13 -11.94 -16.71 39.74
C LEU A 13 -12.92 -17.69 39.06
N SER A 14 -13.37 -18.69 39.81
CA SER A 14 -14.48 -19.58 39.44
C SER A 14 -15.81 -18.84 39.55
N GLY A 15 -16.63 -18.87 38.50
CA GLY A 15 -18.03 -18.45 38.60
C GLY A 15 -18.67 -18.00 37.30
N ALA A 16 -18.99 -18.94 36.41
CA ALA A 16 -20.07 -18.73 35.44
C ALA A 16 -20.84 -20.06 35.26
N PRO A 17 -22.18 -20.05 35.41
CA PRO A 17 -22.98 -21.26 35.36
C PRO A 17 -23.05 -21.84 33.95
N ALA A 18 -23.02 -23.16 33.90
CA ALA A 18 -23.08 -24.00 32.72
C ALA A 18 -24.33 -23.70 31.87
N SER A 19 -24.12 -23.12 30.69
CA SER A 19 -25.06 -23.28 29.58
C SER A 19 -24.77 -24.62 28.92
N ALA A 20 -25.73 -25.53 29.05
CA ALA A 20 -25.72 -26.86 28.47
C ALA A 20 -25.34 -26.81 26.98
N SER A 21 -24.11 -27.25 26.68
CA SER A 21 -23.74 -27.63 25.32
C SER A 21 -24.56 -28.85 24.94
N THR A 22 -25.65 -28.62 24.22
CA THR A 22 -26.32 -29.68 23.48
C THR A 22 -25.38 -30.06 22.34
N SER A 23 -24.53 -31.04 22.60
CA SER A 23 -23.73 -31.72 21.60
C SER A 23 -24.64 -32.58 20.74
N TYR A 24 -25.31 -31.96 19.76
CA TYR A 24 -25.80 -32.69 18.58
C TYR A 24 -24.59 -32.97 17.69
N SER A 25 -23.91 -34.07 17.97
CA SER A 25 -23.11 -34.78 16.99
C SER A 25 -24.06 -35.31 15.91
N SER A 26 -24.42 -34.45 14.95
CA SER A 26 -25.04 -34.89 13.70
C SER A 26 -23.95 -35.57 12.87
N VAL A 27 -23.71 -36.84 13.17
CA VAL A 27 -23.04 -37.80 12.30
C VAL A 27 -23.98 -38.02 11.12
N THR A 28 -24.07 -37.03 10.21
CA THR A 28 -24.65 -37.26 8.89
C THR A 28 -23.61 -38.01 8.09
N SER A 29 -23.59 -39.32 8.28
CA SER A 29 -23.06 -40.28 7.34
C SER A 29 -23.64 -39.92 5.98
N LYS A 30 -22.83 -39.26 5.14
CA LYS A 30 -23.13 -39.05 3.72
C LYS A 30 -23.20 -40.43 3.08
N ALA A 31 -24.36 -41.05 3.18
CA ALA A 31 -24.74 -42.12 2.30
C ALA A 31 -24.58 -41.56 0.88
N ALA A 32 -23.72 -42.19 0.09
CA ALA A 32 -23.55 -41.90 -1.32
C ALA A 32 -24.86 -42.26 -2.04
N THR A 33 -25.86 -41.39 -1.92
CA THR A 33 -27.06 -41.43 -2.74
C THR A 33 -26.60 -41.20 -4.16
N GLY A 34 -26.67 -42.26 -4.97
CA GLY A 34 -26.29 -42.26 -6.37
C GLY A 34 -26.85 -41.02 -7.06
N SER A 35 -25.94 -40.18 -7.56
CA SER A 35 -26.28 -38.97 -8.30
C SER A 35 -27.16 -39.38 -9.47
N ALA A 36 -28.47 -39.13 -9.36
CA ALA A 36 -29.39 -39.27 -10.48
C ALA A 36 -28.80 -38.56 -11.70
N PRO A 37 -28.89 -39.17 -12.91
CA PRO A 37 -28.29 -38.61 -14.11
C PRO A 37 -28.83 -37.19 -14.31
N ARG A 38 -27.95 -36.19 -14.24
CA ARG A 38 -28.32 -34.79 -14.45
C ARG A 38 -28.89 -34.67 -15.86
N THR A 39 -30.16 -34.31 -15.96
CA THR A 39 -30.78 -34.00 -17.24
C THR A 39 -29.95 -32.91 -17.91
N LYS A 40 -29.57 -33.14 -19.17
CA LYS A 40 -28.78 -32.18 -19.94
C LYS A 40 -29.58 -30.89 -20.00
N GLN A 41 -29.15 -29.86 -19.29
CA GLN A 41 -29.81 -28.56 -19.34
C GLN A 41 -29.74 -28.04 -20.77
N SER A 42 -30.90 -27.84 -21.37
CA SER A 42 -31.01 -27.24 -22.70
C SER A 42 -30.33 -25.87 -22.69
N ARG A 43 -29.45 -25.64 -23.68
CA ARG A 43 -28.73 -24.39 -23.84
C ARG A 43 -29.56 -23.45 -24.72
N ILE A 44 -29.54 -22.16 -24.43
CA ILE A 44 -30.15 -21.16 -25.32
C ILE A 44 -29.41 -21.08 -26.65
N THR A 45 -30.12 -20.61 -27.69
CA THR A 45 -29.57 -20.38 -29.01
C THR A 45 -28.55 -19.24 -29.02
N LYS A 46 -27.75 -19.14 -30.09
CA LYS A 46 -26.79 -18.05 -30.28
C LYS A 46 -27.46 -16.67 -30.29
N GLU A 47 -28.62 -16.56 -30.94
CA GLU A 47 -29.43 -15.33 -30.95
C GLU A 47 -29.90 -14.96 -29.55
N GLY A 48 -30.29 -15.95 -28.72
CA GLY A 48 -30.64 -15.70 -27.33
C GLY A 48 -29.47 -15.13 -26.51
N TYR A 49 -28.25 -15.65 -26.70
CA TYR A 49 -27.07 -15.09 -26.05
C TYR A 49 -26.79 -13.66 -26.48
N ARG A 50 -26.94 -13.36 -27.78
CA ARG A 50 -26.74 -12.02 -28.32
C ARG A 50 -27.66 -10.99 -27.65
N LEU A 51 -28.93 -11.31 -27.44
CA LEU A 51 -29.88 -10.43 -26.74
C LEU A 51 -29.47 -10.16 -25.28
N VAL A 52 -28.93 -11.18 -24.58
CA VAL A 52 -28.43 -11.00 -23.20
C VAL A 52 -27.19 -10.12 -23.18
N ASP A 53 -26.28 -10.31 -24.14
CA ASP A 53 -25.06 -9.52 -24.26
C ASP A 53 -25.36 -8.06 -24.61
N GLU A 54 -26.30 -7.80 -25.53
CA GLU A 54 -26.78 -6.44 -25.88
C GLU A 54 -27.45 -5.73 -24.68
N LEU A 55 -28.27 -6.44 -23.90
CA LEU A 55 -28.84 -5.90 -22.66
C LEU A 55 -27.74 -5.53 -21.67
N TYR A 56 -26.73 -6.37 -21.51
CA TYR A 56 -25.64 -6.13 -20.57
C TYR A 56 -24.74 -4.96 -20.99
N GLN A 57 -24.43 -4.86 -22.29
CA GLN A 57 -23.63 -3.76 -22.85
C GLN A 57 -24.33 -2.40 -22.71
N SER A 58 -25.66 -2.37 -22.84
CA SER A 58 -26.44 -1.14 -22.67
C SER A 58 -26.62 -0.76 -21.19
N ASN A 59 -26.91 -1.74 -20.32
CA ASN A 59 -27.02 -1.52 -18.88
C ASN A 59 -26.57 -2.76 -18.08
N PRO A 60 -25.44 -2.71 -17.34
CA PRO A 60 -24.98 -3.82 -16.49
C PRO A 60 -25.93 -4.19 -15.33
N TYR A 61 -26.79 -3.25 -14.93
CA TYR A 61 -27.78 -3.38 -13.87
C TYR A 61 -29.20 -3.08 -14.40
N PRO A 62 -29.73 -3.91 -15.30
CA PRO A 62 -31.02 -3.65 -15.93
C PRO A 62 -32.17 -3.77 -14.93
N THR A 63 -33.21 -2.96 -15.13
CA THR A 63 -34.41 -2.97 -14.29
C THR A 63 -35.20 -4.27 -14.47
N ARG A 64 -36.18 -4.52 -13.61
CA ARG A 64 -37.04 -5.72 -13.70
C ARG A 64 -37.78 -5.78 -15.04
N ASP A 65 -38.29 -4.65 -15.51
CA ASP A 65 -39.06 -4.54 -16.75
C ASP A 65 -38.19 -4.80 -17.97
N GLN A 66 -36.98 -4.22 -18.01
CA GLN A 66 -36.00 -4.49 -19.07
C GLN A 66 -35.66 -5.98 -19.17
N LYS A 67 -35.45 -6.65 -18.02
CA LYS A 67 -35.19 -8.10 -17.99
C LYS A 67 -36.38 -8.92 -18.49
N ASN A 68 -37.60 -8.54 -18.11
CA ASN A 68 -38.82 -9.21 -18.58
C ASN A 68 -39.00 -9.05 -20.09
N GLU A 69 -38.77 -7.84 -20.62
CA GLU A 69 -38.85 -7.57 -22.06
C GLU A 69 -37.84 -8.43 -22.85
N THR A 70 -36.59 -8.47 -22.40
CA THR A 70 -35.55 -9.31 -23.01
C THR A 70 -35.89 -10.81 -22.87
N LEU A 71 -36.46 -11.24 -21.74
CA LEU A 71 -36.90 -12.62 -21.55
C LEU A 71 -37.99 -13.01 -22.54
N THR A 72 -39.00 -12.15 -22.74
CA THR A 72 -40.06 -12.38 -23.73
C THR A 72 -39.49 -12.51 -25.14
N LYS A 73 -38.51 -11.65 -25.50
CA LYS A 73 -37.80 -11.73 -26.79
C LYS A 73 -37.03 -13.04 -26.94
N ILE A 74 -36.35 -13.52 -25.90
CA ILE A 74 -35.62 -14.79 -25.91
C ILE A 74 -36.58 -15.98 -26.02
N GLN A 75 -37.69 -15.98 -25.29
CA GLN A 75 -38.67 -17.07 -25.31
C GLN A 75 -39.41 -17.17 -26.64
N ALA A 76 -39.55 -16.07 -27.38
CA ALA A 76 -40.10 -16.05 -28.73
C ALA A 76 -39.20 -16.73 -29.77
N LEU A 77 -37.92 -16.96 -29.47
CA LEU A 77 -37.00 -17.67 -30.37
C LEU A 77 -37.28 -19.19 -30.36
N PRO A 78 -37.16 -19.88 -31.51
CA PRO A 78 -37.42 -21.31 -31.61
C PRO A 78 -36.47 -22.09 -30.70
N GLY A 79 -37.02 -22.99 -29.87
CA GLY A 79 -36.27 -23.83 -28.95
C GLY A 79 -35.84 -23.16 -27.63
N CYS A 80 -36.15 -21.88 -27.40
CA CYS A 80 -35.74 -21.14 -26.19
C CYS A 80 -36.84 -20.98 -25.12
N GLY A 81 -38.02 -21.60 -25.30
CA GLY A 81 -39.14 -21.48 -24.35
C GLY A 81 -38.85 -21.99 -22.93
N HIS A 82 -37.81 -22.82 -22.76
CA HIS A 82 -37.35 -23.31 -21.45
C HIS A 82 -36.51 -22.28 -20.67
N TYR A 83 -36.16 -21.14 -21.27
CA TYR A 83 -35.34 -20.14 -20.61
C TYR A 83 -36.19 -19.33 -19.62
N THR A 84 -35.70 -19.20 -18.38
CA THR A 84 -36.43 -18.54 -17.28
C THR A 84 -35.74 -17.27 -16.83
N TYR A 85 -36.47 -16.44 -16.08
CA TYR A 85 -35.94 -15.23 -15.45
C TYR A 85 -34.73 -15.50 -14.54
N VAL A 86 -34.72 -16.66 -13.86
CA VAL A 86 -33.60 -17.10 -13.01
C VAL A 86 -32.34 -17.34 -13.85
N ASN A 87 -32.48 -17.97 -15.02
CA ASN A 87 -31.36 -18.21 -15.92
C ASN A 87 -30.77 -16.89 -16.45
N LEU A 88 -31.63 -15.93 -16.81
CA LEU A 88 -31.22 -14.59 -17.23
C LEU A 88 -30.45 -13.85 -16.12
N ASN A 89 -30.98 -13.83 -14.90
CA ASN A 89 -30.31 -13.21 -13.76
C ASN A 89 -28.97 -13.86 -13.43
N SER A 90 -28.91 -15.19 -13.44
CA SER A 90 -27.68 -15.95 -13.23
C SER A 90 -26.64 -15.61 -14.29
N ARG A 91 -27.06 -15.48 -15.55
CA ARG A 91 -26.18 -15.08 -16.65
C ARG A 91 -25.64 -13.67 -16.46
N LEU A 92 -26.51 -12.68 -16.21
CA LEU A 92 -26.10 -11.29 -15.97
C LEU A 92 -25.18 -11.17 -14.74
N HIS A 93 -25.44 -11.93 -13.68
CA HIS A 93 -24.55 -12.02 -12.52
C HIS A 93 -23.17 -12.60 -12.91
N GLY A 94 -23.16 -13.66 -13.72
CA GLY A 94 -21.91 -14.23 -14.26
C GLY A 94 -21.13 -13.27 -15.16
N HIS A 95 -21.81 -12.38 -15.89
CA HIS A 95 -21.14 -11.29 -16.62
C HIS A 95 -20.49 -10.29 -15.67
N ARG A 96 -21.24 -9.76 -14.69
CA ARG A 96 -20.68 -8.84 -13.68
C ARG A 96 -19.51 -9.46 -12.91
N LYS A 97 -19.62 -10.73 -12.54
CA LYS A 97 -18.55 -11.45 -11.86
C LYS A 97 -17.31 -11.57 -12.74
N ARG A 98 -17.47 -11.96 -14.01
CA ARG A 98 -16.34 -12.03 -14.95
C ARG A 98 -15.70 -10.67 -15.18
N ASP A 99 -16.48 -9.61 -15.28
CA ASP A 99 -15.96 -8.25 -15.48
C ASP A 99 -15.23 -7.72 -14.24
N ALA A 100 -15.72 -8.09 -13.05
CA ALA A 100 -15.02 -7.83 -11.79
C ALA A 100 -13.70 -8.61 -11.71
N GLU A 101 -13.64 -9.83 -12.25
CA GLU A 101 -12.43 -10.65 -12.30
C GLU A 101 -11.43 -10.19 -13.37
N THR A 102 -11.90 -9.80 -14.56
CA THR A 102 -11.01 -9.33 -15.65
C THR A 102 -10.51 -7.91 -15.45
N GLY A 103 -11.12 -7.14 -14.54
CA GLY A 103 -10.72 -5.76 -14.25
C GLY A 103 -10.98 -4.80 -15.40
N ILE A 104 -11.82 -5.18 -16.37
CA ILE A 104 -12.15 -4.38 -17.55
C ILE A 104 -13.15 -3.27 -17.21
N ALA A 105 -13.86 -3.36 -16.07
CA ALA A 105 -14.73 -2.31 -15.57
C ALA A 105 -13.91 -1.14 -14.96
N ASN A 106 -13.20 -0.40 -15.82
CA ASN A 106 -12.83 1.02 -15.71
C ASN A 106 -12.21 1.59 -14.42
N SER A 107 -11.78 0.78 -13.45
CA SER A 107 -11.16 1.30 -12.23
C SER A 107 -10.30 0.27 -11.53
N GLY A 108 -8.98 0.32 -11.75
CA GLY A 108 -7.94 0.01 -10.75
C GLY A 108 -8.04 -1.30 -9.96
N GLY A 109 -8.86 -2.26 -10.37
CA GLY A 109 -9.08 -3.51 -9.69
C GLY A 109 -7.90 -4.42 -9.92
N LEU A 110 -6.94 -4.40 -8.99
CA LEU A 110 -5.88 -5.38 -8.81
C LEU A 110 -6.45 -6.78 -9.09
N ARG A 111 -6.07 -7.31 -10.24
CA ARG A 111 -6.37 -8.68 -10.63
C ARG A 111 -5.93 -9.59 -9.50
N LYS A 112 -6.85 -10.39 -8.95
CA LYS A 112 -6.48 -11.70 -8.37
C LYS A 112 -6.08 -12.63 -9.51
N ASP A 113 -5.07 -12.23 -10.27
CA ASP A 113 -4.34 -13.16 -11.10
C ASP A 113 -3.72 -14.13 -10.10
N LYS A 114 -4.18 -15.38 -10.19
CA LYS A 114 -3.47 -16.58 -9.74
C LYS A 114 -1.97 -16.27 -9.78
N TYR A 115 -1.32 -16.29 -8.62
CA TYR A 115 0.12 -16.20 -8.44
C TYR A 115 0.82 -17.16 -9.41
N ILE A 116 1.07 -16.73 -10.63
CA ILE A 116 2.24 -17.15 -11.37
C ILE A 116 3.35 -16.47 -10.58
N ALA A 117 4.11 -17.25 -9.82
CA ALA A 117 5.33 -16.82 -9.17
C ALA A 117 6.18 -16.09 -10.21
N ARG A 118 6.10 -14.76 -10.21
CA ARG A 118 7.01 -13.91 -10.98
C ARG A 118 8.29 -13.86 -10.17
N ASP A 119 9.14 -14.84 -10.45
CA ASP A 119 10.53 -14.81 -10.02
C ASP A 119 11.15 -13.46 -10.40
N ALA A 120 11.71 -12.80 -9.38
CA ALA A 120 12.39 -11.50 -9.43
C ALA A 120 11.59 -10.32 -10.00
N THR A 121 10.61 -9.83 -9.23
CA THR A 121 9.99 -8.52 -9.48
C THR A 121 10.97 -7.42 -9.04
N THR A 122 11.71 -6.83 -9.98
CA THR A 122 12.53 -5.63 -9.69
C THR A 122 11.62 -4.55 -9.12
N THR A 123 12.09 -3.73 -8.17
CA THR A 123 11.31 -2.62 -7.57
C THR A 123 10.62 -1.75 -8.63
N ALA A 124 11.31 -1.52 -9.76
CA ALA A 124 10.78 -0.84 -10.94
C ALA A 124 9.46 -1.43 -11.47
N GLN A 125 9.35 -2.76 -11.50
CA GLN A 125 8.19 -3.47 -12.01
C GLN A 125 6.99 -3.42 -11.06
N ILE A 126 7.24 -3.17 -9.78
CA ILE A 126 6.20 -2.96 -8.77
C ILE A 126 5.68 -1.52 -8.87
N LEU A 127 6.59 -0.55 -8.98
CA LEU A 127 6.24 0.87 -8.91
C LEU A 127 5.62 1.41 -10.21
N TYR A 128 6.05 0.92 -11.38
CA TYR A 128 5.60 1.43 -12.67
C TYR A 128 5.48 0.32 -13.73
N PRO A 129 4.51 -0.59 -13.59
CA PRO A 129 4.39 -1.76 -14.46
C PRO A 129 4.16 -1.40 -15.92
N THR A 130 3.48 -0.29 -16.22
CA THR A 130 3.15 0.05 -17.62
C THR A 130 4.32 0.66 -18.39
N LEU A 131 5.32 1.22 -17.70
CA LEU A 131 6.55 1.73 -18.33
C LEU A 131 7.46 0.62 -18.86
N LEU A 132 7.32 -0.61 -18.36
CA LEU A 132 8.17 -1.75 -18.76
C LEU A 132 7.64 -2.49 -19.99
N ASN A 133 6.44 -2.15 -20.45
CA ASN A 133 5.84 -2.81 -21.61
C ASN A 133 6.60 -2.51 -22.92
N ASP A 134 7.22 -1.32 -23.01
CA ASP A 134 8.02 -0.91 -24.16
C ASP A 134 9.42 -0.46 -23.70
N LYS A 135 10.45 -0.99 -24.37
CA LYS A 135 11.86 -0.75 -24.03
C LYS A 135 12.29 0.69 -24.33
N ASN A 136 11.57 1.36 -25.23
CA ASN A 136 11.92 2.72 -25.65
C ASN A 136 11.33 3.80 -24.72
N THR A 137 10.38 3.45 -23.87
CA THR A 137 9.68 4.40 -23.00
C THR A 137 10.60 5.08 -22.00
N ILE A 138 11.48 4.32 -21.33
CA ILE A 138 12.42 4.86 -20.33
C ILE A 138 13.40 5.87 -20.95
N PRO A 139 14.06 5.59 -22.10
CA PRO A 139 14.88 6.58 -22.80
C PRO A 139 14.15 7.91 -23.08
N TYR A 140 12.89 7.85 -23.51
CA TYR A 140 12.08 9.05 -23.75
C TYR A 140 11.77 9.83 -22.47
N LEU A 141 11.49 9.13 -21.37
CA LEU A 141 11.29 9.78 -20.07
C LEU A 141 12.58 10.43 -19.54
N VAL A 142 13.75 9.86 -19.82
CA VAL A 142 15.04 10.49 -19.50
C VAL A 142 15.24 11.79 -20.29
N ILE A 143 14.78 11.86 -21.54
CA ILE A 143 14.79 13.12 -22.32
C ILE A 143 13.87 14.15 -21.66
N LEU A 144 12.63 13.76 -21.35
CA LEU A 144 11.68 14.63 -20.65
C LEU A 144 12.26 15.17 -19.34
N TRP A 145 12.88 14.31 -18.54
CA TRP A 145 13.50 14.69 -17.26
C TRP A 145 14.64 15.71 -17.43
N LYS A 146 15.47 15.53 -18.46
CA LYS A 146 16.58 16.46 -18.78
C LYS A 146 16.07 17.82 -19.24
N GLU A 147 14.99 17.86 -20.01
CA GLU A 147 14.43 19.10 -20.54
C GLU A 147 13.57 19.84 -19.50
N ALA A 148 12.78 19.10 -18.71
CA ALA A 148 11.86 19.64 -17.72
C ALA A 148 11.83 18.74 -16.48
N PRO A 149 12.67 19.00 -15.45
CA PRO A 149 12.71 18.20 -14.21
C PRO A 149 11.40 18.24 -13.40
N CYS A 150 10.60 19.29 -13.58
CA CYS A 150 9.30 19.46 -12.93
C CYS A 150 8.22 19.71 -13.99
N PRO A 151 7.85 18.71 -14.81
CA PRO A 151 6.89 18.92 -15.87
C PRO A 151 5.48 19.09 -15.29
N THR A 152 4.72 19.96 -15.91
CA THR A 152 3.33 20.24 -15.55
C THR A 152 2.44 19.02 -15.80
N SER A 153 1.31 18.90 -15.09
CA SER A 153 0.35 17.80 -15.29
C SER A 153 -0.09 17.67 -16.76
N THR A 154 -0.21 18.77 -17.48
CA THR A 154 -0.54 18.80 -18.92
C THR A 154 0.54 18.14 -19.78
N GLN A 155 1.82 18.39 -19.49
CA GLN A 155 2.94 17.73 -20.16
C GLN A 155 2.93 16.24 -19.86
N ILE A 156 2.80 15.83 -18.60
CA ILE A 156 2.76 14.41 -18.20
C ILE A 156 1.63 13.69 -18.94
N LYS A 157 0.44 14.27 -19.01
CA LYS A 157 -0.72 13.72 -19.74
C LYS A 157 -0.44 13.59 -21.24
N LEU A 158 0.25 14.55 -21.85
CA LEU A 158 0.62 14.50 -23.27
C LEU A 158 1.62 13.35 -23.53
N TRP A 159 2.65 13.23 -22.69
CA TRP A 159 3.64 12.15 -22.79
C TRP A 159 3.03 10.78 -22.52
N ALA A 160 2.15 10.66 -21.53
CA ALA A 160 1.36 9.45 -21.27
C ALA A 160 0.59 9.00 -22.51
N LYS A 161 -0.08 9.93 -23.19
CA LYS A 161 -0.81 9.67 -24.44
C LYS A 161 0.11 9.23 -25.58
N GLN A 162 1.25 9.90 -25.76
CA GLN A 162 2.21 9.59 -26.84
C GLN A 162 2.89 8.24 -26.64
N LEU A 163 3.31 7.94 -25.41
CA LEU A 163 3.97 6.69 -25.03
C LEU A 163 2.99 5.54 -24.80
N LYS A 164 1.68 5.81 -24.80
CA LYS A 164 0.59 4.87 -24.47
C LYS A 164 0.78 4.23 -23.08
N VAL A 165 1.22 5.04 -22.13
CA VAL A 165 1.45 4.65 -20.73
C VAL A 165 0.48 5.39 -19.81
N GLN A 166 0.22 4.85 -18.62
CA GLN A 166 -0.58 5.56 -17.63
C GLN A 166 0.15 6.79 -17.06
N GLU A 167 -0.62 7.85 -16.80
CA GLU A 167 -0.11 9.10 -16.21
C GLU A 167 0.46 8.87 -14.81
N SER A 168 -0.13 7.96 -14.03
CA SER A 168 0.32 7.58 -12.69
C SER A 168 1.76 7.08 -12.68
N ASP A 169 2.12 6.23 -13.65
CA ASP A 169 3.41 5.56 -13.69
C ASP A 169 4.52 6.54 -14.07
N ILE A 170 4.22 7.51 -14.95
CA ILE A 170 5.16 8.59 -15.30
C ILE A 170 5.42 9.48 -14.08
N ARG A 171 4.37 9.85 -13.32
CA ARG A 171 4.53 10.64 -12.08
C ARG A 171 5.38 9.89 -11.06
N ALA A 172 5.05 8.63 -10.79
CA ALA A 172 5.78 7.79 -9.84
C ALA A 172 7.26 7.64 -10.22
N TRP A 173 7.54 7.45 -11.52
CA TRP A 173 8.93 7.38 -12.01
C TRP A 173 9.69 8.69 -11.79
N MET A 174 9.06 9.85 -12.03
CA MET A 174 9.72 11.14 -11.80
C MET A 174 9.91 11.49 -10.33
N GLU A 175 8.97 11.13 -9.45
CA GLU A 175 9.14 11.28 -8.00
C GLU A 175 10.33 10.45 -7.51
N LEU A 176 10.45 9.21 -8.00
CA LEU A 176 11.59 8.35 -7.68
C LEU A 176 12.92 8.96 -8.17
N GLU A 177 12.95 9.50 -9.38
CA GLU A 177 14.16 10.12 -9.94
C GLU A 177 14.56 11.40 -9.21
N LEU A 178 13.57 12.20 -8.78
CA LEU A 178 13.79 13.37 -7.93
C LEU A 178 14.41 12.98 -6.58
N ASP A 179 13.91 11.92 -5.96
CA ASP A 179 14.44 11.42 -4.69
C ASP A 179 15.85 10.82 -4.85
N ASN A 180 16.10 10.10 -5.95
CA ASN A 180 17.45 9.62 -6.28
C ASN A 180 18.44 10.78 -6.43
N GLN A 181 18.02 11.87 -7.10
CA GLN A 181 18.83 13.09 -7.24
C GLN A 181 19.13 13.71 -5.87
N ARG A 182 18.13 13.86 -5.00
CA ARG A 182 18.31 14.37 -3.62
C ARG A 182 19.24 13.50 -2.77
N GLN A 183 19.19 12.18 -2.94
CA GLN A 183 20.09 11.28 -2.23
C GLN A 183 21.53 11.39 -2.72
N SER A 184 21.73 11.55 -4.04
CA SER A 184 23.07 11.70 -4.60
C SER A 184 23.80 12.97 -4.11
N THR A 185 23.09 14.09 -3.94
CA THR A 185 23.67 15.33 -3.41
C THR A 185 23.99 15.21 -1.91
N ASN A 186 23.12 14.57 -1.13
CA ASN A 186 23.35 14.37 0.32
C ASN A 186 24.51 13.41 0.64
N ARG A 187 24.79 12.43 -0.23
CA ARG A 187 25.93 11.51 -0.02
C ARG A 187 27.29 12.18 -0.16
N VAL A 188 27.40 13.25 -0.94
CA VAL A 188 28.65 14.01 -1.06
C VAL A 188 28.90 14.89 0.18
N ALA A 189 27.84 15.38 0.82
CA ALA A 189 27.94 16.22 2.01
C ALA A 189 28.34 15.46 3.29
N THR A 190 28.18 14.14 3.34
CA THR A 190 28.43 13.33 4.55
C THR A 190 29.80 12.65 4.59
N THR A 191 30.56 12.67 3.49
CA THR A 191 31.95 12.19 3.47
C THR A 191 32.99 13.28 3.71
N GLN A 192 32.58 14.56 3.77
CA GLN A 192 33.40 15.56 4.41
C GLN A 192 33.32 15.33 5.92
N LEU A 193 34.38 14.72 6.46
CA LEU A 193 34.69 14.78 7.89
C LEU A 193 34.42 16.21 8.35
N PRO A 194 33.73 16.44 9.49
CA PRO A 194 33.53 17.78 10.01
C PRO A 194 34.89 18.46 10.04
N THR A 195 35.07 19.46 9.19
CA THR A 195 36.30 20.24 9.15
C THR A 195 36.50 20.70 10.58
N PRO A 196 37.62 20.30 11.25
CA PRO A 196 37.82 20.65 12.65
C PRO A 196 37.63 22.16 12.76
N ALA A 197 36.70 22.56 13.63
CA ALA A 197 36.38 23.96 13.88
C ALA A 197 37.70 24.72 13.98
N SER A 198 37.82 25.78 13.17
CA SER A 198 39.03 26.58 13.03
C SER A 198 39.65 26.76 14.41
N SER A 199 40.73 26.02 14.66
CA SER A 199 41.52 26.16 15.87
C SER A 199 42.09 27.56 15.78
N CYS A 200 41.53 28.48 16.57
CA CYS A 200 42.07 29.81 16.80
C CYS A 200 43.47 29.65 17.40
N SER A 201 44.45 29.41 16.52
CA SER A 201 45.85 29.64 16.81
C SER A 201 46.03 31.15 16.89
N PRO A 202 46.42 31.73 18.04
CA PRO A 202 46.67 33.15 18.14
C PRO A 202 47.87 33.48 17.25
N GLU A 203 47.64 34.27 16.20
CA GLU A 203 48.73 34.81 15.39
C GLU A 203 49.56 35.79 16.25
N PRO A 204 50.91 35.69 16.24
CA PRO A 204 51.75 36.73 16.79
C PRO A 204 51.70 37.96 15.88
N ALA A 205 51.30 39.09 16.45
CA ALA A 205 51.34 40.39 15.80
C ALA A 205 52.76 40.68 15.27
N SER A 206 52.87 40.82 13.95
CA SER A 206 54.07 41.40 13.33
C SER A 206 53.66 42.55 12.40
N PRO A 207 54.42 43.66 12.42
CA PRO A 207 54.05 44.89 11.76
C PRO A 207 54.48 44.91 10.28
N ILE A 208 53.55 45.39 9.45
CA ILE A 208 53.70 46.22 8.25
C ILE A 208 55.12 46.36 7.67
N THR A 209 55.30 45.89 6.42
CA THR A 209 56.05 46.65 5.40
C THR A 209 55.41 46.44 4.02
N PRO A 210 55.16 47.51 3.24
CA PRO A 210 54.74 47.44 1.85
C PRO A 210 55.96 47.37 0.92
N THR A 211 55.86 46.67 -0.22
CA THR A 211 56.55 47.00 -1.49
C THR A 211 56.11 46.00 -2.59
N SER A 212 55.37 46.49 -3.57
CA SER A 212 55.12 45.89 -4.91
C SER A 212 56.42 45.85 -5.75
N PRO A 213 56.52 45.33 -7.01
CA PRO A 213 55.48 44.85 -7.94
C PRO A 213 55.84 43.60 -8.80
N SER A 214 54.85 43.15 -9.60
CA SER A 214 54.89 42.58 -10.97
C SER A 214 55.96 41.54 -11.35
N TYR A 215 55.55 40.36 -11.86
CA TYR A 215 55.71 39.91 -13.26
C TYR A 215 55.04 38.52 -13.47
N PRO A 216 54.65 38.16 -14.72
CA PRO A 216 53.88 36.97 -15.07
C PRO A 216 54.77 35.77 -15.45
N VAL A 217 54.16 34.58 -15.62
CA VAL A 217 54.45 33.52 -16.63
C VAL A 217 54.04 32.12 -16.10
N LEU A 218 53.17 31.45 -16.86
CA LEU A 218 52.77 30.03 -16.76
C LEU A 218 53.83 29.09 -17.43
N PRO A 219 53.59 27.76 -17.52
CA PRO A 219 53.83 26.64 -16.60
C PRO A 219 54.98 25.73 -17.17
N PRO A 220 55.24 24.41 -16.88
CA PRO A 220 54.32 23.25 -16.82
C PRO A 220 54.63 22.13 -15.77
N PHE A 221 53.66 21.22 -15.61
CA PHE A 221 53.71 19.79 -15.22
C PHE A 221 54.87 19.22 -14.38
N ALA A 222 54.54 18.58 -13.25
CA ALA A 222 55.14 17.31 -12.85
C ALA A 222 54.21 16.52 -11.91
N SER A 223 53.78 15.34 -12.39
CA SER A 223 53.18 14.25 -11.60
C SER A 223 54.14 13.77 -10.53
N LEU A 224 53.65 13.54 -9.30
CA LEU A 224 54.32 12.65 -8.33
C LEU A 224 53.30 11.87 -7.50
N ASP A 225 53.35 10.56 -7.70
CA ASP A 225 52.96 9.42 -6.86
C ASP A 225 52.20 9.68 -5.55
N ALA A 226 50.93 9.26 -5.55
CA ALA A 226 50.19 8.96 -4.32
C ALA A 226 50.27 7.46 -3.99
N LYS A 227 51.06 7.19 -2.95
CA LYS A 227 51.26 5.90 -2.26
C LYS A 227 49.93 5.33 -1.73
N PRO A 228 49.62 4.03 -1.91
CA PRO A 228 48.42 3.43 -1.31
C PRO A 228 48.61 3.22 0.20
N VAL A 229 47.93 4.04 1.00
CA VAL A 229 47.79 3.80 2.44
C VAL A 229 46.75 2.70 2.64
N SER A 230 47.25 1.50 2.90
CA SER A 230 46.49 0.38 3.45
C SER A 230 45.84 0.81 4.77
N ARG A 231 44.52 0.97 4.78
CA ARG A 231 43.72 1.24 5.99
C ARG A 231 43.01 -0.05 6.41
N ALA A 232 43.32 -0.47 7.63
CA ALA A 232 42.78 -1.63 8.32
C ALA A 232 41.24 -1.61 8.45
N PRO A 233 40.59 -2.78 8.55
CA PRO A 233 39.15 -2.89 8.73
C PRO A 233 38.76 -2.46 10.15
N LEU A 234 38.10 -1.30 10.26
CA LEU A 234 37.46 -0.86 11.49
C LEU A 234 36.17 -1.66 11.71
N ALA A 235 36.10 -2.30 12.86
CA ALA A 235 34.99 -3.09 13.35
C ALA A 235 33.65 -2.32 13.27
N ASN A 236 32.69 -2.96 12.63
CA ASN A 236 31.30 -2.51 12.54
C ASN A 236 30.70 -2.37 13.95
N LYS A 237 30.36 -1.15 14.33
CA LYS A 237 29.44 -0.88 15.44
C LYS A 237 28.04 -1.34 15.01
N PRO A 238 27.36 -2.24 15.75
CA PRO A 238 25.99 -2.61 15.42
C PRO A 238 25.09 -1.40 15.67
N SER A 239 24.61 -0.81 14.57
CA SER A 239 23.48 0.11 14.60
C SER A 239 22.30 -0.64 15.21
N GLY A 240 21.79 -0.13 16.33
CA GLY A 240 20.69 -0.73 17.09
C GLY A 240 19.42 -0.77 16.26
N ALA A 241 19.28 -1.80 15.44
CA ALA A 241 17.98 -2.23 14.94
C ALA A 241 17.20 -2.72 16.16
N PHE A 242 16.18 -1.97 16.55
CA PHE A 242 15.34 -2.20 17.73
C PHE A 242 14.64 -3.57 17.72
N LEU A 243 14.61 -4.24 16.56
CA LEU A 243 14.16 -5.61 16.39
C LEU A 243 15.09 -6.33 15.42
N SER A 244 15.43 -7.58 15.70
CA SER A 244 16.15 -8.43 14.76
C SER A 244 15.31 -8.67 13.50
N ARG A 245 15.95 -8.99 12.38
CA ARG A 245 15.25 -9.37 11.13
C ARG A 245 14.24 -10.50 11.35
N GLU A 246 14.58 -11.44 12.23
CA GLU A 246 13.73 -12.56 12.62
C GLU A 246 12.51 -12.09 13.41
N GLN A 247 12.69 -11.16 14.35
CA GLN A 247 11.57 -10.56 15.09
C GLN A 247 10.63 -9.77 14.15
N PHE A 248 11.18 -9.15 13.10
CA PHE A 248 10.36 -8.45 12.11
C PHE A 248 9.55 -9.42 11.25
N GLN A 249 10.12 -10.58 10.90
CA GLN A 249 9.42 -11.64 10.18
C GLN A 249 8.33 -12.29 11.05
N ASP A 250 8.63 -12.58 12.31
CA ASP A 250 7.66 -13.15 13.26
C ASP A 250 6.49 -12.19 13.52
N LEU A 251 6.77 -10.88 13.61
CA LEU A 251 5.73 -9.86 13.72
C LEU A 251 4.86 -9.78 12.45
N ALA A 252 5.49 -9.81 11.27
CA ALA A 252 4.77 -9.80 10.00
C ALA A 252 3.88 -11.04 9.85
N GLU A 253 4.37 -12.23 10.22
CA GLU A 253 3.61 -13.48 10.19
C GLU A 253 2.43 -13.43 11.17
N LYS A 254 2.64 -12.96 12.40
CA LYS A 254 1.55 -12.77 13.38
C LYS A 254 0.48 -11.80 12.90
N VAL A 255 0.85 -10.68 12.28
CA VAL A 255 -0.12 -9.73 11.71
C VAL A 255 -0.85 -10.34 10.53
N HIS A 256 -0.17 -11.12 9.69
CA HIS A 256 -0.79 -11.75 8.54
C HIS A 256 -1.78 -12.84 8.95
N VAL A 257 -1.43 -13.65 9.95
CA VAL A 257 -2.30 -14.65 10.57
C VAL A 257 -3.50 -13.97 11.21
N ALA A 258 -3.32 -12.93 12.04
CA ALA A 258 -4.43 -12.20 12.64
C ALA A 258 -5.41 -11.63 11.58
N ARG A 259 -4.91 -11.25 10.41
CA ARG A 259 -5.72 -10.71 9.31
C ARG A 259 -6.42 -11.79 8.48
N THR A 260 -5.91 -13.02 8.45
CA THR A 260 -6.47 -14.13 7.66
C THR A 260 -7.29 -15.10 8.48
N THR A 261 -6.99 -15.28 9.77
CA THR A 261 -7.81 -16.04 10.73
C THR A 261 -8.95 -15.20 11.30
N SER A 262 -8.91 -13.88 11.12
CA SER A 262 -10.13 -13.08 11.03
C SER A 262 -10.83 -13.41 9.71
N GLU A 263 -11.30 -14.65 9.61
CA GLU A 263 -12.34 -15.08 8.70
C GLU A 263 -13.39 -13.98 8.76
N ALA A 264 -13.49 -13.23 7.67
CA ALA A 264 -14.42 -12.13 7.53
C ALA A 264 -15.83 -12.72 7.55
N MET A 265 -16.32 -13.02 8.77
CA MET A 265 -17.71 -12.80 9.09
C MET A 265 -17.98 -11.42 8.53
N LEU A 266 -18.89 -11.36 7.56
CA LEU A 266 -19.47 -10.14 7.06
C LEU A 266 -20.11 -9.47 8.27
N LEU A 267 -19.30 -8.74 9.05
CA LEU A 267 -19.74 -7.92 10.16
C LEU A 267 -20.85 -7.08 9.56
N SER A 268 -22.03 -7.18 10.17
CA SER A 268 -23.14 -6.34 9.78
C SER A 268 -22.63 -4.90 9.75
N SER A 269 -23.14 -4.07 8.83
CA SER A 269 -22.74 -2.66 8.78
C SER A 269 -22.88 -1.99 10.15
N GLU A 270 -23.80 -2.46 10.98
CA GLU A 270 -24.03 -2.02 12.35
C GLU A 270 -22.91 -2.45 13.32
N ASP A 271 -22.41 -3.68 13.21
CA ASP A 271 -21.28 -4.16 14.01
C ASP A 271 -19.98 -3.44 13.65
N ALA A 272 -19.81 -3.08 12.37
CA ALA A 272 -18.67 -2.31 11.91
C ALA A 272 -18.67 -0.89 12.48
N VAL A 273 -19.83 -0.23 12.51
CA VAL A 273 -19.99 1.10 13.14
C VAL A 273 -19.71 1.01 14.64
N LYS A 274 -20.30 0.02 15.33
CA LYS A 274 -20.06 -0.20 16.76
C LYS A 274 -18.59 -0.45 17.08
N ALA A 275 -17.90 -1.25 16.27
CA ALA A 275 -16.46 -1.50 16.45
C ALA A 275 -15.62 -0.23 16.24
N LEU A 276 -16.04 0.67 15.33
CA LEU A 276 -15.40 1.96 15.11
C LEU A 276 -15.60 2.89 16.32
N ASP A 277 -16.82 2.93 16.86
CA ASP A 277 -17.15 3.73 18.04
C ASP A 277 -16.37 3.23 19.27
N GLU A 278 -16.34 1.92 19.53
CA GLU A 278 -15.55 1.31 20.61
C GLU A 278 -14.04 1.53 20.45
N HIS A 279 -13.54 1.60 19.21
CA HIS A 279 -12.15 1.95 18.95
C HIS A 279 -11.88 3.44 19.25
N SER A 280 -12.79 4.32 18.84
CA SER A 280 -12.69 5.76 19.10
C SER A 280 -12.70 6.06 20.60
N GLU A 281 -13.56 5.41 21.38
CA GLU A 281 -13.63 5.54 22.84
C GLU A 281 -12.34 5.05 23.51
N ARG A 282 -11.79 3.91 23.06
CA ARG A 282 -10.51 3.40 23.56
C ARG A 282 -9.36 4.35 23.29
N MET A 283 -9.32 4.97 22.10
CA MET A 283 -8.32 5.97 21.75
C MET A 283 -8.43 7.23 22.61
N LEU A 284 -9.66 7.73 22.84
CA LEU A 284 -9.89 8.87 23.73
C LEU A 284 -9.49 8.57 25.18
N ALA A 285 -9.85 7.40 25.69
CA ALA A 285 -9.46 6.97 27.03
C ALA A 285 -7.92 6.85 27.16
N PHE A 286 -7.24 6.35 26.13
CA PHE A 286 -5.78 6.31 26.08
C PHE A 286 -5.17 7.72 26.14
N ILE A 287 -5.66 8.66 25.33
CA ILE A 287 -5.19 10.06 25.33
C ILE A 287 -5.39 10.68 26.71
N GLN A 288 -6.55 10.51 27.34
CA GLN A 288 -6.81 11.03 28.67
C GLN A 288 -5.85 10.47 29.74
N ARG A 289 -5.56 9.15 29.71
CA ARG A 289 -4.59 8.53 30.62
C ARG A 289 -3.17 9.03 30.37
N TYR A 290 -2.83 9.26 29.10
CA TYR A 290 -1.56 9.86 28.70
C TYR A 290 -1.40 11.29 29.20
N GLU A 291 -2.43 12.13 29.06
CA GLU A 291 -2.44 13.49 29.59
C GLU A 291 -2.34 13.53 31.12
N ARG A 292 -2.95 12.55 31.80
CA ARG A 292 -2.81 12.36 33.25
C ARG A 292 -1.42 11.89 33.68
N GLY A 293 -0.54 11.55 32.74
CA GLY A 293 0.81 11.09 33.00
C GLY A 293 0.89 9.64 33.50
N GLU A 294 -0.16 8.84 33.34
CA GLU A 294 -0.17 7.43 33.78
C GLU A 294 0.90 6.59 33.08
N TYR A 295 1.34 7.01 31.88
CA TYR A 295 2.40 6.37 31.11
C TYR A 295 3.80 6.96 31.32
N ALA A 296 3.98 7.90 32.25
CA ALA A 296 5.29 8.51 32.54
C ALA A 296 6.32 7.46 33.02
N THR A 297 5.86 6.42 33.72
CA THR A 297 6.70 5.29 34.17
C THR A 297 7.28 4.46 33.01
N LEU A 298 6.64 4.52 31.83
CA LEU A 298 7.11 3.87 30.61
C LEU A 298 7.98 4.81 29.75
N GLY A 299 8.37 5.98 30.26
CA GLY A 299 9.17 6.97 29.53
C GLY A 299 8.39 7.78 28.49
N MET A 300 7.07 7.64 28.47
CA MET A 300 6.19 8.41 27.60
C MET A 300 5.71 9.68 28.33
N SER A 301 6.52 10.74 28.27
CA SER A 301 6.17 12.03 28.88
C SER A 301 5.24 12.85 27.95
N PRO A 302 4.24 13.58 28.49
CA PRO A 302 3.26 14.35 27.70
C PRO A 302 3.87 15.37 26.73
N GLN A 303 5.11 15.78 26.97
CA GLN A 303 5.82 16.76 26.15
C GLN A 303 6.15 16.25 24.74
N LEU A 304 6.14 14.93 24.52
CA LEU A 304 6.42 14.34 23.20
C LEU A 304 5.28 14.59 22.19
N LEU A 305 4.05 14.80 22.65
CA LEU A 305 2.88 15.07 21.81
C LEU A 305 2.61 16.57 21.62
N GLY A 306 3.10 17.42 22.51
CA GLY A 306 2.89 18.88 22.47
C GLY A 306 3.54 19.60 21.28
N GLY A 307 4.53 18.98 20.62
CA GLY A 307 5.15 19.55 19.41
C GLY A 307 4.29 19.42 18.14
N ALA A 308 3.23 18.62 18.17
CA ALA A 308 2.39 18.31 17.02
C ALA A 308 0.96 18.91 17.12
N SER A 309 0.72 19.86 18.03
CA SER A 309 -0.57 20.57 18.11
C SER A 309 -0.75 21.51 16.92
N VAL A 310 -1.02 20.92 15.75
CA VAL A 310 -1.67 21.60 14.63
C VAL A 310 -3.07 21.94 15.12
N SER A 311 -3.27 23.21 15.44
CA SER A 311 -4.55 23.86 15.64
C SER A 311 -5.51 23.46 14.50
N MET A 312 -6.35 22.45 14.73
CA MET A 312 -7.50 22.16 13.87
C MET A 312 -8.52 23.28 14.12
N PRO A 313 -8.83 24.13 13.12
CA PRO A 313 -9.84 25.16 13.30
C PRO A 313 -11.19 24.48 13.54
N LEU A 314 -11.75 24.73 14.72
CA LEU A 314 -13.12 24.34 15.05
C LEU A 314 -14.06 24.99 14.02
N LYS A 315 -14.76 24.13 13.28
CA LYS A 315 -15.77 24.52 12.30
C LYS A 315 -16.89 25.26 13.04
N ALA A 316 -17.01 26.57 12.82
CA ALA A 316 -18.03 27.41 13.40
C ALA A 316 -19.43 26.86 13.07
N GLU A 317 -20.27 26.75 14.10
CA GLU A 317 -21.69 26.44 13.96
C GLU A 317 -22.40 27.48 13.08
N PRO A 318 -23.26 27.07 12.15
CA PRO A 318 -24.10 28.00 11.41
C PRO A 318 -25.16 28.62 12.35
N SER A 319 -25.07 29.93 12.56
CA SER A 319 -26.09 30.68 13.31
C SER A 319 -27.46 30.53 12.65
N SER A 320 -28.45 30.14 13.43
CA SER A 320 -29.84 30.08 12.97
C SER A 320 -30.36 31.49 12.62
N PRO A 321 -31.07 31.67 11.50
CA PRO A 321 -31.74 32.93 11.20
C PRO A 321 -33.00 33.09 12.07
N ILE A 322 -33.19 34.32 12.58
CA ILE A 322 -34.41 34.82 13.23
C ILE A 322 -35.40 35.23 12.15
#